data_AF-A0A679JS65-F1
#
_entry.id   AF-A0A679JS65-F1
#
_cell.length_a   1.000
_cell.length_b   1.000
_cell.length_c   1.000
_cell.angle_alpha   90.00
_cell.angle_beta   90.00
_cell.angle_gamma   90.00
#
_symmetry.space_group_name_H-M   'P 1'
#
loop_
_entity.id
_entity.type
_entity.pdbx_description
1 polymer ?
#
loop_
_entity_poly.entity_id
_entity_poly.type
_entity_poly.pdbx_seq_one_letter_code
_entity_poly.pdbx_strand_id
1 'polypeptide(L)'
;MLNHMRNRRPLFHLHIQKTGGQTFGLRLATAFPPESVRYMDGDLSVSSDAETFGALLKSKQFISAHVNGHVLQGHNDLDIVCLAREPIAQIISYYQHIRRAPPNLLHAALNNLSFSRSLTLLADRFFNFQARKLVGAFHPLQERDLVRPIEHWLLPRLYESIDRIRWVAPTDHLDDLVDFVSIELGLSSGGKRANTNQAPDTDAAEHQRMQEWLRRRADLFAVDLLLYSEVCRRFDAYRREFIQRLCARDGVPAFDSDVIQNDNGSTIRLLSGWYPPRSTPNWGTEIRMGPGKVASVAYRRNDTQKCITFKAAFIAGIAAESVTFIDGHSLERLDVKVQSGDPVRISVSLPPDRREGLLMMAVPEIYPLCMYSNDYSDNDRVAFSTGDWRFSSGVE
;
A
#
# COMPACT_ATOMS: atom_id res chain seq x y z
N MET A 1 30.00 -2.37 14.12
CA MET A 1 28.55 -2.62 14.05
C MET A 1 27.85 -2.52 15.42
N LEU A 2 28.27 -3.28 16.45
CA LEU A 2 27.63 -3.28 17.78
C LEU A 2 27.57 -1.90 18.48
N ASN A 3 28.61 -1.07 18.36
CA ASN A 3 28.61 0.28 18.96
C ASN A 3 27.67 1.30 18.26
N HIS A 4 27.31 1.09 16.99
CA HIS A 4 26.32 1.94 16.31
C HIS A 4 24.87 1.57 16.64
N MET A 5 24.62 0.37 17.18
CA MET A 5 23.25 -0.03 17.57
C MET A 5 22.84 0.50 18.95
N ARG A 6 23.79 0.84 19.84
CA ARG A 6 23.49 1.30 21.21
C ARG A 6 22.92 2.72 21.31
N ASN A 7 23.10 3.57 20.29
CA ASN A 7 22.62 4.97 20.29
C ASN A 7 21.39 5.19 19.40
N ARG A 8 20.70 4.12 18.98
CA ARG A 8 19.51 4.24 18.13
C ARG A 8 18.25 4.32 18.97
N ARG A 9 17.28 5.09 18.48
CA ARG A 9 15.92 5.09 19.03
C ARG A 9 15.33 3.68 18.89
N PRO A 10 14.55 3.19 19.87
CA PRO A 10 13.81 1.95 19.73
C PRO A 10 12.87 1.99 18.53
N LEU A 11 12.74 0.88 17.82
CA LEU A 11 11.75 0.70 16.77
C LEU A 11 10.48 0.09 17.37
N PHE A 12 9.36 0.79 17.27
CA PHE A 12 8.06 0.29 17.68
C PHE A 12 7.19 -0.03 16.47
N HIS A 13 6.85 -1.30 16.30
CA HIS A 13 5.84 -1.73 15.35
C HIS A 13 4.45 -1.65 16.00
N LEU A 14 3.69 -0.64 15.60
CA LEU A 14 2.28 -0.49 15.96
C LEU A 14 1.45 -1.50 15.16
N HIS A 15 1.26 -2.68 15.75
CA HIS A 15 0.59 -3.77 15.07
C HIS A 15 -0.94 -3.59 15.14
N ILE A 16 -1.55 -3.18 14.04
CA ILE A 16 -3.00 -3.18 13.86
C ILE A 16 -3.45 -4.60 13.46
N GLN A 17 -4.48 -5.14 14.10
CA GLN A 17 -4.94 -6.50 13.78
C GLN A 17 -5.29 -6.66 12.30
N LYS A 18 -4.84 -7.79 11.73
CA LYS A 18 -5.18 -8.29 10.38
C LYS A 18 -4.61 -7.48 9.22
N THR A 19 -3.54 -6.72 9.44
CA THR A 19 -2.80 -5.99 8.41
C THR A 19 -1.49 -6.68 7.98
N GLY A 20 -1.36 -7.99 8.23
CA GLY A 20 -0.11 -8.74 7.97
C GLY A 20 0.99 -8.47 9.02
N GLY A 21 0.68 -7.74 10.09
CA GLY A 21 1.66 -7.33 11.09
C GLY A 21 2.36 -8.45 11.86
N GLN A 22 1.79 -9.66 11.96
CA GLN A 22 2.52 -10.82 12.52
C GLN A 22 3.71 -11.20 11.64
N THR A 23 3.48 -11.40 10.34
CA THR A 23 4.55 -11.73 9.38
C THR A 23 5.60 -10.62 9.34
N PHE A 24 5.15 -9.36 9.24
CA PHE A 24 6.02 -8.20 9.21
C PHE A 24 6.86 -8.06 10.49
N GLY A 25 6.21 -8.06 11.65
CA GLY A 25 6.88 -7.90 12.93
C GLY A 25 7.85 -9.03 13.23
N LEU A 26 7.54 -10.27 12.84
CA LEU A 26 8.45 -11.41 12.98
C LEU A 26 9.70 -11.23 12.12
N ARG A 27 9.54 -10.83 10.84
CA ARG A 27 10.68 -10.58 9.94
C ARG A 27 11.61 -9.51 10.51
N LEU A 28 11.06 -8.39 10.98
CA LEU A 28 11.86 -7.36 11.63
C LEU A 28 12.50 -7.85 12.93
N ALA A 29 11.75 -8.55 13.79
CA ALA A 29 12.28 -9.08 15.05
C ALA A 29 13.53 -9.95 14.84
N THR A 30 13.57 -10.76 13.78
CA THR A 30 14.73 -11.62 13.47
C THR A 30 16.00 -10.84 13.10
N ALA A 31 15.89 -9.55 12.79
CA ALA A 31 17.01 -8.68 12.46
C ALA A 31 17.67 -8.06 13.71
N PHE A 32 17.09 -8.25 14.90
CA PHE A 32 17.61 -7.77 16.18
C PHE A 32 18.09 -8.92 17.07
N PRO A 33 19.03 -8.67 18.01
CA PRO A 33 19.38 -9.63 19.04
C PRO A 33 18.14 -10.07 19.86
N PRO A 34 17.90 -11.38 20.09
CA PRO A 34 16.67 -11.87 20.73
C PRO A 34 16.34 -11.21 22.09
N GLU A 35 17.35 -10.91 22.90
CA GLU A 35 17.21 -10.26 24.20
C GLU A 35 16.74 -8.81 24.11
N SER A 36 17.01 -8.15 22.98
CA SER A 36 16.62 -6.77 22.69
C SER A 36 15.22 -6.64 22.08
N VAL A 37 14.53 -7.76 21.87
CA VAL A 37 13.20 -7.83 21.24
C VAL A 37 12.11 -8.04 22.29
N ARG A 38 10.95 -7.40 22.07
CA ARG A 38 9.65 -7.81 22.62
C ARG A 38 8.67 -7.98 21.45
N TYR A 39 8.30 -9.21 21.14
CA TYR A 39 7.44 -9.51 20.00
C TYR A 39 6.13 -10.15 20.46
N MET A 40 5.02 -9.43 20.29
CA MET A 40 3.66 -9.94 20.48
C MET A 40 3.38 -10.56 21.86
N ASP A 41 4.14 -10.13 22.87
CA ASP A 41 4.02 -10.58 24.25
C ASP A 41 2.94 -9.74 24.97
N GLY A 42 1.69 -10.03 24.65
CA GLY A 42 0.51 -9.33 25.17
C GLY A 42 0.24 -7.96 24.54
N ASP A 43 -0.99 -7.48 24.73
CA ASP A 43 -1.40 -6.13 24.35
C ASP A 43 -0.86 -5.12 25.37
N LEU A 44 -0.44 -3.94 24.90
CA LEU A 44 -0.06 -2.82 25.76
C LEU A 44 -1.28 -1.95 26.06
N SER A 45 -1.53 -1.61 27.33
CA SER A 45 -2.66 -0.77 27.72
C SER A 45 -2.30 0.29 28.76
N VAL A 46 -3.00 1.44 28.72
CA VAL A 46 -2.73 2.61 29.60
C VAL A 46 -2.89 2.26 31.07
N SER A 47 -3.90 1.46 31.43
CA SER A 47 -4.24 1.16 32.83
C SER A 47 -3.25 0.22 33.53
N SER A 48 -2.32 -0.40 32.80
CA SER A 48 -1.37 -1.38 33.34
C SER A 48 0.10 -1.04 33.12
N ASP A 49 0.45 -0.17 32.15
CA ASP A 49 1.80 -0.23 31.57
C ASP A 49 2.50 1.11 31.27
N ALA A 50 2.08 2.26 31.80
CA ALA A 50 2.79 3.51 31.49
C ALA A 50 4.27 3.50 31.96
N GLU A 51 4.52 3.12 33.20
CA GLU A 51 5.88 2.93 33.73
C GLU A 51 6.60 1.74 33.06
N THR A 52 5.84 0.67 32.77
CA THR A 52 6.32 -0.51 32.05
C THR A 52 6.78 -0.17 30.63
N PHE A 53 6.09 0.71 29.93
CA PHE A 53 6.39 1.08 28.55
C PHE A 53 7.68 1.92 28.48
N GLY A 54 7.86 2.88 29.39
CA GLY A 54 9.12 3.60 29.52
C GLY A 54 10.31 2.66 29.83
N ALA A 55 10.12 1.65 30.67
CA ALA A 55 11.14 0.63 30.94
C ALA A 55 11.41 -0.26 29.70
N LEU A 56 10.38 -0.59 28.92
CA LEU A 56 10.53 -1.32 27.66
C LEU A 56 11.34 -0.52 26.64
N LEU A 57 11.05 0.77 26.45
CA LEU A 57 11.81 1.64 25.53
C LEU A 57 13.29 1.73 25.93
N LYS A 58 13.62 1.65 27.22
CA LYS A 58 15.02 1.65 27.70
C LYS A 58 15.73 0.31 27.52
N SER A 59 15.00 -0.81 27.52
CA SER A 59 15.57 -2.16 27.55
C SER A 59 15.48 -2.90 26.21
N LYS A 60 14.64 -2.43 25.29
CA LYS A 60 14.37 -3.08 24.01
C LYS A 60 14.73 -2.18 22.84
N GLN A 61 15.27 -2.77 21.79
CA GLN A 61 15.55 -2.10 20.52
C GLN A 61 14.40 -2.28 19.53
N PHE A 62 13.63 -3.37 19.64
CA PHE A 62 12.44 -3.60 18.83
C PHE A 62 11.27 -4.07 19.70
N ILE A 63 10.13 -3.42 19.53
CA ILE A 63 8.89 -3.74 20.22
C ILE A 63 7.79 -3.87 19.18
N SER A 64 7.07 -4.99 19.18
CA SER A 64 5.89 -5.20 18.33
C SER A 64 4.72 -5.59 19.21
N ALA A 65 3.67 -4.77 19.23
CA ALA A 65 2.52 -5.01 20.08
C ALA A 65 1.23 -4.42 19.49
N HIS A 66 0.10 -4.99 19.90
CA HIS A 66 -1.18 -4.30 19.82
C HIS A 66 -1.25 -3.26 20.93
N VAL A 67 -1.78 -2.08 20.61
CA VAL A 67 -1.98 -1.00 21.57
C VAL A 67 -3.47 -0.82 21.84
N ASN A 68 -3.83 -0.75 23.12
CA ASN A 68 -5.17 -0.46 23.60
C ASN A 68 -5.14 0.84 24.43
N GLY A 69 -5.70 1.91 23.88
CA GLY A 69 -5.61 3.25 24.47
C GLY A 69 -4.34 3.98 24.06
N HIS A 70 -4.06 5.11 24.71
CA HIS A 70 -3.09 6.12 24.27
C HIS A 70 -1.66 5.89 24.76
N VAL A 71 -1.16 4.65 24.67
CA VAL A 71 0.16 4.25 25.20
C VAL A 71 1.31 5.02 24.54
N LEU A 72 1.17 5.45 23.28
CA LEU A 72 2.20 6.20 22.56
C LEU A 72 2.08 7.72 22.74
N GLN A 73 1.14 8.19 23.55
CA GLN A 73 0.98 9.62 23.83
C GLN A 73 2.23 10.19 24.49
N GLY A 74 2.76 11.29 23.93
CA GLY A 74 3.92 12.00 24.51
C GLY A 74 5.29 11.35 24.25
N HIS A 75 5.35 10.15 23.67
CA HIS A 75 6.62 9.47 23.40
C HIS A 75 7.18 9.83 22.01
N ASN A 76 8.22 10.67 21.98
CA ASN A 76 8.89 11.18 20.76
C ASN A 76 10.28 10.57 20.54
N ASP A 77 10.71 9.69 21.44
CA ASP A 77 12.05 9.12 21.57
C ASP A 77 12.18 7.74 20.90
N LEU A 78 11.19 7.35 20.09
CA LEU A 78 11.17 6.11 19.33
C LEU A 78 10.86 6.38 17.85
N ASP A 79 11.21 5.41 17.00
CA ASP A 79 10.72 5.36 15.63
C ASP A 79 9.51 4.43 15.56
N ILE A 80 8.46 4.83 14.85
CA ILE A 80 7.23 4.04 14.72
C ILE A 80 7.11 3.51 13.30
N VAL A 81 6.78 2.23 13.18
CA VAL A 81 6.41 1.58 11.92
C VAL A 81 5.02 0.96 12.02
N CYS A 82 4.24 1.05 10.95
CA CYS A 82 2.86 0.56 10.92
C CYS A 82 2.50 0.00 9.53
N LEU A 83 1.65 -1.02 9.50
CA LEU A 83 1.01 -1.49 8.27
C LEU A 83 -0.49 -1.17 8.30
N ALA A 84 -1.02 -0.76 7.16
CA ALA A 84 -2.46 -0.67 6.93
C ALA A 84 -2.87 -1.64 5.81
N ARG A 85 -4.09 -2.16 5.88
CA ARG A 85 -4.65 -3.03 4.84
C ARG A 85 -5.86 -2.37 4.22
N GLU A 86 -6.17 -2.72 2.97
CA GLU A 86 -7.40 -2.23 2.38
C GLU A 86 -8.61 -2.59 3.28
N PRO A 87 -9.50 -1.64 3.60
CA PRO A 87 -10.47 -1.82 4.68
C PRO A 87 -11.41 -3.01 4.50
N ILE A 88 -11.91 -3.28 3.29
CA ILE A 88 -12.78 -4.43 3.04
C ILE A 88 -12.03 -5.73 3.32
N ALA A 89 -10.82 -5.88 2.79
CA ALA A 89 -9.98 -7.04 3.03
C ALA A 89 -9.64 -7.20 4.53
N GLN A 90 -9.41 -6.10 5.24
CA GLN A 90 -9.15 -6.10 6.69
C GLN A 90 -10.37 -6.58 7.47
N ILE A 91 -11.55 -6.01 7.21
CA ILE A 91 -12.81 -6.34 7.89
C ILE A 91 -13.16 -7.82 7.71
N ILE A 92 -13.11 -8.32 6.47
CA ILE A 92 -13.39 -9.72 6.17
C ILE A 92 -12.39 -10.63 6.89
N SER A 93 -11.09 -10.29 6.81
CA SER A 93 -10.05 -11.08 7.49
C SER A 93 -10.23 -11.09 9.01
N TYR A 94 -10.71 -9.99 9.60
CA TYR A 94 -10.98 -9.90 11.03
C TYR A 94 -12.23 -10.69 11.45
N TYR A 95 -13.31 -10.57 10.69
CA TYR A 95 -14.53 -11.36 10.89
C TYR A 95 -14.23 -12.86 10.86
N GLN A 96 -13.52 -13.32 9.84
CA GLN A 96 -13.11 -14.72 9.71
C GLN A 96 -12.16 -15.17 10.83
N HIS A 97 -11.27 -14.28 11.27
CA HIS A 97 -10.36 -14.58 12.38
C HIS A 97 -11.09 -14.81 13.71
N ILE A 98 -12.11 -14.02 14.02
CA ILE A 98 -12.89 -14.21 15.25
C ILE A 98 -13.72 -15.50 15.14
N ARG A 99 -14.36 -15.75 13.99
CA ARG A 99 -15.13 -16.98 13.74
C ARG A 99 -14.35 -18.27 13.93
N ARG A 100 -13.03 -18.24 13.73
CA ARG A 100 -12.14 -19.41 13.89
C ARG A 100 -11.40 -19.46 15.24
N ALA A 101 -11.62 -18.51 16.13
CA ALA A 101 -10.93 -18.43 17.41
C ALA A 101 -11.91 -18.68 18.57
N PRO A 102 -12.15 -19.96 18.98
CA PRO A 102 -13.05 -20.28 20.08
C PRO A 102 -12.83 -19.51 21.38
N PRO A 103 -11.58 -19.16 21.78
CA PRO A 103 -11.35 -18.34 22.97
C PRO A 103 -11.85 -16.89 22.86
N ASN A 104 -12.18 -16.41 21.67
CA ASN A 104 -12.71 -15.06 21.49
C ASN A 104 -14.18 -14.98 21.95
N LEU A 105 -14.50 -14.00 22.80
CA LEU A 105 -15.86 -13.82 23.35
C LEU A 105 -16.94 -13.66 22.28
N LEU A 106 -16.59 -13.17 21.09
CA LEU A 106 -17.51 -12.98 19.97
C LEU A 106 -17.64 -14.21 19.06
N HIS A 107 -16.85 -15.26 19.28
CA HIS A 107 -16.82 -16.46 18.43
C HIS A 107 -18.21 -17.08 18.25
N ALA A 108 -18.90 -17.35 19.36
CA ALA A 108 -20.23 -17.97 19.34
C ALA A 108 -21.25 -17.06 18.64
N ALA A 109 -21.21 -15.75 18.88
CA ALA A 109 -22.10 -14.80 18.23
C ALA A 109 -21.89 -14.77 16.71
N LEU A 110 -20.64 -14.69 16.25
CA LEU A 110 -20.33 -14.61 14.82
C LEU A 110 -20.57 -15.90 14.04
N ASN A 111 -20.57 -17.06 14.70
CA ASN A 111 -20.92 -18.33 14.04
C ASN A 111 -22.44 -18.58 13.97
N ASN A 112 -23.23 -17.89 14.79
CA ASN A 112 -24.69 -18.01 14.81
C ASN A 112 -25.41 -16.92 13.99
N LEU A 113 -24.68 -15.92 13.51
CA LEU A 113 -25.23 -14.78 12.76
C LEU A 113 -24.69 -14.76 11.33
N SER A 114 -25.50 -14.26 10.40
CA SER A 114 -25.01 -13.94 9.06
C SER A 114 -23.96 -12.83 9.12
N PHE A 115 -23.12 -12.72 8.07
CA PHE A 115 -22.13 -11.65 7.95
C PHE A 115 -22.75 -10.27 8.12
N SER A 116 -23.82 -9.98 7.37
CA SER A 116 -24.51 -8.69 7.42
C SER A 116 -25.07 -8.39 8.81
N ARG A 117 -25.68 -9.38 9.48
CA ARG A 117 -26.24 -9.21 10.81
C ARG A 117 -25.16 -9.00 11.86
N SER A 118 -24.06 -9.74 11.76
CA SER A 118 -22.88 -9.59 12.63
C SER A 118 -22.32 -8.18 12.57
N LEU A 119 -22.04 -7.67 11.36
CA LEU A 119 -21.46 -6.34 11.18
C LEU A 119 -22.43 -5.22 11.55
N THR A 120 -23.74 -5.44 11.41
CA THR A 120 -24.75 -4.45 11.85
C THR A 120 -24.81 -4.36 13.37
N LEU A 121 -24.78 -5.50 14.07
CA LEU A 121 -24.88 -5.54 15.54
C LEU A 121 -23.57 -5.16 16.25
N LEU A 122 -22.43 -5.41 15.61
CA LEU A 122 -21.09 -5.20 16.15
C LEU A 122 -20.32 -4.16 15.33
N ALA A 123 -21.03 -3.16 14.83
CA ALA A 123 -20.49 -2.11 13.96
C ALA A 123 -19.23 -1.44 14.56
N ASP A 124 -19.27 -1.18 15.87
CA ASP A 124 -18.17 -0.61 16.65
C ASP A 124 -16.92 -1.51 16.71
N ARG A 125 -17.01 -2.78 16.34
CA ARG A 125 -15.87 -3.72 16.35
C ARG A 125 -15.20 -3.85 15.00
N PHE A 126 -15.94 -3.63 13.91
CA PHE A 126 -15.45 -3.86 12.55
C PHE A 126 -15.13 -2.58 11.79
N PHE A 127 -15.89 -1.51 12.01
CA PHE A 127 -15.77 -0.31 11.19
C PHE A 127 -14.83 0.74 11.77
N ASN A 128 -14.17 1.47 10.86
CA ASN A 128 -13.11 2.45 11.18
C ASN A 128 -12.06 1.87 12.16
N PHE A 129 -11.82 0.56 12.09
CA PHE A 129 -11.05 -0.17 13.09
C PHE A 129 -9.58 0.25 13.05
N GLN A 130 -9.01 0.39 11.85
CA GLN A 130 -7.60 0.75 11.70
C GLN A 130 -7.36 2.18 12.18
N ALA A 131 -8.21 3.12 11.79
CA ALA A 131 -8.17 4.51 12.24
C ALA A 131 -8.36 4.61 13.77
N ARG A 132 -9.29 3.84 14.36
CA ARG A 132 -9.47 3.80 15.82
C ARG A 132 -8.24 3.27 16.55
N LYS A 133 -7.60 2.22 16.03
CA LYS A 133 -6.35 1.70 16.61
C LYS A 133 -5.21 2.69 16.48
N LEU A 134 -5.07 3.34 15.32
CA LEU A 134 -4.03 4.33 15.08
C LEU A 134 -4.22 5.57 15.96
N VAL A 135 -5.37 6.25 15.85
CA VAL A 135 -5.67 7.47 16.61
C VAL A 135 -5.68 7.17 18.11
N GLY A 136 -6.28 6.05 18.50
CA GLY A 136 -6.34 5.62 19.89
C GLY A 136 -4.98 5.39 20.51
N ALA A 137 -3.96 5.00 19.74
CA ALA A 137 -2.61 4.80 20.24
C ALA A 137 -1.95 6.10 20.75
N PHE A 138 -2.37 7.26 20.24
CA PHE A 138 -1.77 8.56 20.57
C PHE A 138 -2.71 9.49 21.35
N HIS A 139 -4.02 9.33 21.19
CA HIS A 139 -5.00 10.27 21.70
C HIS A 139 -5.98 9.59 22.65
N PRO A 140 -6.22 10.14 23.85
CA PRO A 140 -7.28 9.66 24.72
C PRO A 140 -8.65 9.99 24.12
N LEU A 141 -9.59 9.05 24.24
CA LEU A 141 -11.01 9.30 24.00
C LEU A 141 -11.61 9.95 25.25
N GLN A 142 -12.15 11.16 25.13
CA GLN A 142 -12.72 11.90 26.26
C GLN A 142 -14.23 11.65 26.35
N GLU A 143 -14.84 11.88 27.52
CA GLU A 143 -16.29 11.70 27.70
C GLU A 143 -17.12 12.50 26.69
N ARG A 144 -16.70 13.73 26.39
CA ARG A 144 -17.34 14.59 25.37
C ARG A 144 -17.32 14.01 23.95
N ASP A 145 -16.40 13.10 23.67
CA ASP A 145 -16.28 12.44 22.37
C ASP A 145 -17.23 11.24 22.27
N LEU A 146 -17.64 10.66 23.42
CA LEU A 146 -18.55 9.51 23.48
C LEU A 146 -19.99 9.84 23.09
N VAL A 147 -20.38 11.12 23.17
CA VAL A 147 -21.75 11.57 22.82
C VAL A 147 -21.92 11.91 21.34
N ARG A 148 -20.85 11.79 20.53
CA ARG A 148 -20.86 12.07 19.08
C ARG A 148 -20.49 10.81 18.30
N PRO A 149 -20.82 10.74 16.99
CA PRO A 149 -20.27 9.71 16.13
C PRO A 149 -18.74 9.71 16.21
N ILE A 150 -18.13 8.52 16.26
CA ILE A 150 -16.70 8.34 16.52
C ILE A 150 -15.82 9.05 15.49
N GLU A 151 -16.34 9.25 14.28
CA GLU A 151 -15.69 9.96 13.17
C GLU A 151 -15.33 11.41 13.54
N HIS A 152 -16.14 12.07 14.38
CA HIS A 152 -15.83 13.42 14.88
C HIS A 152 -14.58 13.45 15.76
N TRP A 153 -14.26 12.34 16.42
CA TRP A 153 -13.03 12.21 17.19
C TRP A 153 -11.85 11.78 16.30
N LEU A 154 -12.09 10.87 15.35
CA LEU A 154 -11.05 10.33 14.46
C LEU A 154 -10.51 11.34 13.46
N LEU A 155 -11.39 11.98 12.67
CA LEU A 155 -10.98 12.78 11.51
C LEU A 155 -10.00 13.92 11.85
N PRO A 156 -10.23 14.74 12.90
CA PRO A 156 -9.31 15.82 13.23
C PRO A 156 -7.93 15.36 13.69
N ARG A 157 -7.80 14.10 14.12
CA ARG A 157 -6.57 13.54 14.71
C ARG A 157 -5.85 12.56 13.78
N LEU A 158 -6.49 12.15 12.70
CA LEU A 158 -5.98 11.11 11.81
C LEU A 158 -4.61 11.49 11.24
N TYR A 159 -4.49 12.66 10.61
CA TYR A 159 -3.24 13.10 10.01
C TYR A 159 -2.14 13.34 11.05
N GLU A 160 -2.48 13.95 12.19
CA GLU A 160 -1.54 14.10 13.31
C GLU A 160 -0.99 12.73 13.73
N SER A 161 -1.84 11.72 13.87
CA SER A 161 -1.42 10.35 14.21
C SER A 161 -0.56 9.70 13.12
N ILE A 162 -0.86 9.92 11.84
CA ILE A 162 -0.05 9.39 10.72
C ILE A 162 1.32 10.08 10.69
N ASP A 163 1.41 11.38 10.99
CA ASP A 163 2.66 12.14 11.05
C ASP A 163 3.61 11.66 12.16
N ARG A 164 3.09 10.95 13.16
CA ARG A 164 3.89 10.27 14.19
C ARG A 164 4.59 9.01 13.67
N ILE A 165 4.12 8.45 12.55
CA ILE A 165 4.65 7.20 12.00
C ILE A 165 5.75 7.53 11.01
N ARG A 166 6.96 7.04 11.30
CA ARG A 166 8.12 7.21 10.41
C ARG A 166 7.99 6.37 9.16
N TRP A 167 7.54 5.12 9.30
CA TRP A 167 7.41 4.17 8.20
C TRP A 167 6.01 3.59 8.17
N VAL A 168 5.30 3.80 7.07
CA VAL A 168 3.96 3.25 6.88
C VAL A 168 3.82 2.68 5.48
N ALA A 169 3.21 1.51 5.37
CA ALA A 169 2.96 0.87 4.07
C ALA A 169 1.62 0.14 4.05
N PRO A 170 1.02 -0.02 2.85
CA PRO A 170 -0.03 -1.00 2.65
C PRO A 170 0.52 -2.43 2.86
N THR A 171 -0.32 -3.35 3.35
CA THR A 171 0.04 -4.76 3.59
C THR A 171 0.63 -5.43 2.35
N ASP A 172 0.16 -5.09 1.15
CA ASP A 172 0.64 -5.69 -0.10
C ASP A 172 2.10 -5.32 -0.42
N HIS A 173 2.65 -4.30 0.25
CA HIS A 173 4.05 -3.87 0.16
C HIS A 173 4.85 -4.15 1.44
N LEU A 174 4.40 -5.10 2.27
CA LEU A 174 5.11 -5.44 3.52
C LEU A 174 6.57 -5.85 3.27
N ASP A 175 6.83 -6.55 2.15
CA ASP A 175 8.15 -7.05 1.83
C ASP A 175 9.12 -5.91 1.51
N ASP A 176 8.69 -4.98 0.65
CA ASP A 176 9.43 -3.75 0.34
C ASP A 176 9.72 -2.96 1.63
N LEU A 177 8.73 -2.82 2.51
CA LEU A 177 8.90 -2.06 3.76
C LEU A 177 9.92 -2.72 4.69
N VAL A 178 9.92 -4.05 4.85
CA VAL A 178 10.91 -4.75 5.66
C VAL A 178 12.32 -4.47 5.13
N ASP A 179 12.49 -4.54 3.81
CA ASP A 179 13.80 -4.34 3.18
C ASP A 179 14.27 -2.89 3.34
N PHE A 180 13.39 -1.91 3.11
CA PHE A 180 13.71 -0.48 3.27
C PHE A 180 14.09 -0.12 4.72
N VAL A 181 13.29 -0.57 5.69
CA VAL A 181 13.60 -0.36 7.12
C VAL A 181 14.92 -1.03 7.50
N SER A 182 15.16 -2.26 7.03
CA SER A 182 16.40 -2.98 7.31
C SER A 182 17.61 -2.24 6.75
N ILE A 183 17.53 -1.72 5.53
CA ILE A 183 18.62 -0.97 4.90
C ILE A 183 18.88 0.36 5.62
N GLU A 184 17.83 1.16 5.91
CA GLU A 184 18.01 2.45 6.60
C GLU A 184 18.56 2.28 8.01
N LEU A 185 18.16 1.22 8.69
CA LEU A 185 18.68 0.87 10.00
C LEU A 185 19.97 0.03 9.90
N GLY A 186 20.50 -0.29 8.72
CA GLY A 186 21.69 -1.16 8.59
C GLY A 186 21.58 -2.47 9.38
N LEU A 187 20.37 -3.04 9.42
CA LEU A 187 20.09 -4.34 10.00
C LEU A 187 20.44 -5.42 8.99
N SER A 188 20.81 -6.60 9.48
CA SER A 188 20.90 -7.79 8.62
C SER A 188 19.53 -8.04 8.00
N SER A 189 19.48 -8.34 6.70
CA SER A 189 18.24 -8.64 6.00
C SER A 189 17.46 -9.72 6.77
N GLY A 190 16.27 -9.35 7.27
CA GLY A 190 15.42 -10.25 8.04
C GLY A 190 15.22 -11.57 7.30
N GLY A 191 15.21 -12.68 8.06
CA GLY A 191 15.27 -14.04 7.51
C GLY A 191 14.25 -14.37 6.42
N LYS A 192 14.45 -15.52 5.75
CA LYS A 192 13.68 -16.04 4.59
C LYS A 192 12.19 -15.67 4.62
N ARG A 193 11.66 -15.29 3.45
CA ARG A 193 10.22 -15.08 3.19
C ARG A 193 9.40 -16.23 3.78
N ALA A 194 8.84 -16.02 4.96
CA ALA A 194 7.96 -16.99 5.58
C ALA A 194 6.55 -16.72 5.07
N ASN A 195 6.06 -17.54 4.14
CA ASN A 195 4.66 -17.55 3.72
C ASN A 195 3.78 -18.03 4.90
N THR A 196 3.53 -17.12 5.82
CA THR A 196 2.74 -17.35 7.04
C THR A 196 1.27 -16.93 6.88
N ASN A 197 0.94 -16.28 5.76
CA ASN A 197 -0.41 -15.80 5.46
C ASN A 197 -1.06 -16.59 4.32
N GLN A 198 -1.37 -17.86 4.54
CA GLN A 198 -2.44 -18.48 3.76
C GLN A 198 -3.77 -17.93 4.27
N ALA A 199 -4.47 -17.18 3.41
CA ALA A 199 -5.86 -16.84 3.67
C ALA A 199 -6.65 -18.15 3.80
N PRO A 200 -7.58 -18.24 4.76
CA PRO A 200 -8.37 -19.46 4.91
C PRO A 200 -9.17 -19.74 3.63
N ASP A 201 -9.34 -21.02 3.30
CA ASP A 201 -10.26 -21.49 2.26
C ASP A 201 -11.67 -21.03 2.63
N THR A 202 -12.04 -19.86 2.13
CA THR A 202 -13.40 -19.34 2.21
C THR A 202 -14.05 -19.71 0.91
N ASP A 203 -15.31 -20.17 0.96
CA ASP A 203 -16.14 -20.29 -0.24
C ASP A 203 -16.05 -18.97 -1.03
N ALA A 204 -15.58 -19.05 -2.28
CA ALA A 204 -15.34 -17.88 -3.11
C ALA A 204 -16.62 -17.06 -3.30
N ALA A 205 -17.78 -17.74 -3.38
CA ALA A 205 -19.08 -17.09 -3.49
C ALA A 205 -19.49 -16.37 -2.19
N GLU A 206 -19.25 -16.95 -1.01
CA GLU A 206 -19.39 -16.24 0.27
C GLU A 206 -18.46 -15.02 0.34
N HIS A 207 -17.19 -15.18 -0.03
CA HIS A 207 -16.22 -14.08 -0.02
C HIS A 207 -16.65 -12.92 -0.91
N GLN A 208 -17.08 -13.21 -2.13
CA GLN A 208 -17.59 -12.20 -3.06
C GLN A 208 -18.85 -11.51 -2.51
N ARG A 209 -19.77 -12.24 -1.88
CA ARG A 209 -20.95 -11.66 -1.22
C ARG A 209 -20.58 -10.72 -0.07
N MET A 210 -19.58 -11.08 0.74
CA MET A 210 -19.08 -10.21 1.82
C MET A 210 -18.48 -8.92 1.27
N GLN A 211 -17.65 -9.02 0.23
CA GLN A 211 -17.09 -7.85 -0.45
C GLN A 211 -18.19 -6.94 -1.00
N GLU A 212 -19.15 -7.49 -1.75
CA GLU A 212 -20.26 -6.72 -2.33
C GLU A 212 -21.13 -6.03 -1.27
N TRP A 213 -21.37 -6.69 -0.15
CA TRP A 213 -22.13 -6.10 0.95
C TRP A 213 -21.41 -4.87 1.55
N LEU A 214 -20.09 -4.96 1.74
CA LEU A 214 -19.27 -3.87 2.28
C LEU A 214 -19.12 -2.72 1.29
N ARG A 215 -18.99 -3.01 -0.01
CA ARG A 215 -18.88 -2.02 -1.10
C ARG A 215 -20.03 -1.03 -1.11
N ARG A 216 -21.25 -1.54 -0.95
CA ARG A 216 -22.48 -0.73 -0.90
C ARG A 216 -22.61 0.10 0.37
N ARG A 217 -21.67 -0.03 1.32
CA ARG A 217 -21.68 0.57 2.66
C ARG A 217 -20.32 1.15 3.04
N ALA A 218 -19.62 1.69 2.04
CA ALA A 218 -18.32 2.32 2.23
C ALA A 218 -18.33 3.48 3.23
N ASP A 219 -19.49 4.12 3.41
CA ASP A 219 -19.74 5.16 4.41
C ASP A 219 -19.47 4.68 5.84
N LEU A 220 -19.74 3.40 6.14
CA LEU A 220 -19.55 2.84 7.49
C LEU A 220 -18.08 2.81 7.91
N PHE A 221 -17.14 2.72 6.96
CA PHE A 221 -15.71 2.65 7.21
C PHE A 221 -14.92 3.71 6.42
N ALA A 222 -15.53 4.89 6.22
CA ALA A 222 -14.97 5.97 5.43
C ALA A 222 -13.63 6.50 5.95
N VAL A 223 -13.41 6.50 7.27
CA VAL A 223 -12.15 6.97 7.86
C VAL A 223 -11.02 5.98 7.59
N ASP A 224 -11.30 4.68 7.60
CA ASP A 224 -10.33 3.65 7.20
C ASP A 224 -9.98 3.75 5.71
N LEU A 225 -10.93 4.12 4.84
CA LEU A 225 -10.66 4.39 3.42
C LEU A 225 -9.70 5.58 3.25
N LEU A 226 -9.92 6.67 4.00
CA LEU A 226 -9.05 7.84 4.00
C LEU A 226 -7.64 7.49 4.52
N LEU A 227 -7.56 6.77 5.64
CA LEU A 227 -6.30 6.27 6.18
C LEU A 227 -5.55 5.44 5.14
N TYR A 228 -6.22 4.46 4.53
CA TYR A 228 -5.58 3.57 3.56
C TYR A 228 -5.05 4.33 2.34
N SER A 229 -5.84 5.26 1.79
CA SER A 229 -5.40 6.11 0.67
C SER A 229 -4.15 6.93 1.02
N GLU A 230 -4.11 7.50 2.23
CA GLU A 230 -2.97 8.29 2.68
C GLU A 230 -1.73 7.43 2.89
N VAL A 231 -1.90 6.21 3.43
CA VAL A 231 -0.82 5.24 3.58
C VAL A 231 -0.21 4.84 2.23
N CYS A 232 -1.04 4.51 1.23
CA CYS A 232 -0.56 4.22 -0.12
C CYS A 232 0.24 5.41 -0.69
N ARG A 233 -0.31 6.62 -0.60
CA ARG A 233 0.33 7.85 -1.10
C ARG A 233 1.69 8.10 -0.44
N ARG A 234 1.78 7.98 0.89
CA ARG A 234 3.04 8.18 1.63
C ARG A 234 4.07 7.12 1.31
N PHE A 235 3.64 5.85 1.26
CA PHE A 235 4.54 4.76 0.94
C PHE A 235 5.12 4.90 -0.47
N ASP A 236 4.31 5.24 -1.47
CA ASP A 236 4.79 5.45 -2.83
C ASP A 236 5.79 6.60 -2.93
N ALA A 237 5.55 7.69 -2.20
CA ALA A 237 6.48 8.82 -2.13
C ALA A 237 7.81 8.40 -1.47
N TYR A 238 7.73 7.73 -0.32
CA TYR A 238 8.90 7.21 0.39
C TYR A 238 9.70 6.22 -0.46
N ARG A 239 9.03 5.27 -1.12
CA ARG A 239 9.66 4.28 -2.02
C ARG A 239 10.45 4.95 -3.14
N ARG A 240 9.87 5.96 -3.82
CA ARG A 240 10.56 6.71 -4.87
C ARG A 240 11.79 7.44 -4.35
N GLU A 241 11.65 8.15 -3.24
CA GLU A 241 12.75 8.88 -2.61
C GLU A 241 13.87 7.93 -2.16
N PHE A 242 13.51 6.80 -1.55
CA PHE A 242 14.44 5.81 -1.07
C PHE A 242 15.26 5.17 -2.21
N ILE A 243 14.59 4.74 -3.28
CA ILE A 243 15.25 4.21 -4.48
C ILE A 243 16.18 5.26 -5.09
N GLN A 244 15.71 6.51 -5.24
CA GLN A 244 16.53 7.60 -5.77
C GLN A 244 17.80 7.82 -4.94
N ARG A 245 17.68 7.83 -3.60
CA ARG A 245 18.83 7.96 -2.68
C ARG A 245 19.81 6.80 -2.81
N LEU A 246 19.31 5.57 -2.90
CA LEU A 246 20.17 4.39 -3.01
C LEU A 246 21.05 4.44 -4.24
N CYS A 247 20.48 4.71 -5.40
CA CYS A 247 21.28 4.60 -6.61
C CYS A 247 22.14 5.84 -6.87
N ALA A 248 21.75 7.02 -6.35
CA ALA A 248 22.64 8.17 -6.29
C ALA A 248 23.96 7.86 -5.54
N ARG A 249 23.91 7.00 -4.51
CA ARG A 249 25.09 6.57 -3.75
C ARG A 249 26.04 5.68 -4.58
N ASP A 250 25.48 4.81 -5.41
CA ASP A 250 26.25 3.77 -6.10
C ASP A 250 26.68 4.20 -7.51
N GLY A 251 26.43 5.45 -7.91
CA GLY A 251 26.79 6.00 -9.23
C GLY A 251 26.03 5.35 -10.40
N VAL A 252 25.08 4.47 -10.09
CA VAL A 252 24.17 3.82 -11.03
C VAL A 252 22.92 4.69 -11.12
N PRO A 253 22.47 5.12 -12.31
CA PRO A 253 21.18 5.78 -12.45
C PRO A 253 20.10 4.90 -11.83
N ALA A 254 19.19 5.47 -11.05
CA ALA A 254 18.34 4.71 -10.14
C ALA A 254 17.33 3.70 -10.72
N PHE A 255 17.38 3.44 -12.03
CA PHE A 255 16.20 3.04 -12.78
C PHE A 255 16.51 2.18 -14.01
N ASP A 256 17.52 1.30 -14.00
CA ASP A 256 17.73 0.38 -15.14
C ASP A 256 16.60 -0.68 -15.26
N SER A 257 15.85 -0.98 -14.19
CA SER A 257 14.65 -1.85 -14.26
C SER A 257 13.43 -1.18 -14.88
N ASP A 258 13.44 0.15 -14.96
CA ASP A 258 12.27 0.94 -15.38
C ASP A 258 12.42 1.46 -16.82
N VAL A 259 13.60 1.24 -17.43
CA VAL A 259 13.83 1.49 -18.86
C VAL A 259 13.14 0.38 -19.67
N ILE A 260 11.98 0.70 -20.21
CA ILE A 260 11.19 -0.25 -21.02
C ILE A 260 11.57 -0.21 -22.51
N GLN A 261 12.23 0.87 -22.94
CA GLN A 261 12.82 1.01 -24.26
C GLN A 261 14.08 1.86 -24.18
N ASN A 262 15.15 1.42 -24.83
CA ASN A 262 16.36 2.19 -25.07
C ASN A 262 16.88 1.91 -26.48
N ASP A 263 16.86 2.93 -27.35
CA ASP A 263 17.36 2.82 -28.72
C ASP A 263 18.05 4.12 -29.15
N ASN A 264 19.35 4.04 -29.41
CA ASN A 264 20.17 5.09 -30.01
C ASN A 264 19.96 6.49 -29.39
N GLY A 265 19.97 6.57 -28.04
CA GLY A 265 19.81 7.81 -27.28
C GLY A 265 18.35 8.21 -27.00
N SER A 266 17.39 7.42 -27.49
CA SER A 266 15.97 7.53 -27.16
C SER A 266 15.63 6.55 -26.05
N THR A 267 14.89 7.00 -25.04
CA THR A 267 14.51 6.15 -23.90
C THR A 267 13.07 6.39 -23.47
N ILE A 268 12.37 5.33 -23.09
CA ILE A 268 11.09 5.41 -22.34
C ILE A 268 11.32 4.75 -20.99
N ARG A 269 10.92 5.45 -19.92
CA ARG A 269 11.15 5.02 -18.53
C ARG A 269 9.87 5.10 -17.72
N LEU A 270 9.53 4.04 -17.00
CA LEU A 270 8.48 4.06 -16.01
C LEU A 270 8.90 4.93 -14.83
N LEU A 271 7.97 5.68 -14.24
CA LEU A 271 8.26 6.49 -13.04
C LEU A 271 7.34 6.14 -11.87
N SER A 272 6.02 6.23 -12.06
CA SER A 272 5.05 6.03 -10.98
C SER A 272 3.77 5.40 -11.49
N GLY A 273 3.03 4.72 -10.60
CA GLY A 273 1.74 4.09 -10.93
C GLY A 273 1.86 2.79 -11.71
N TRP A 274 3.04 2.18 -11.73
CA TRP A 274 3.34 0.93 -12.42
C TRP A 274 3.75 -0.15 -11.43
N TYR A 275 3.27 -1.37 -11.67
CA TYR A 275 3.87 -2.57 -11.11
C TYR A 275 5.22 -2.88 -11.79
N PRO A 276 6.11 -3.65 -11.13
CA PRO A 276 7.35 -4.10 -11.77
C PRO A 276 7.09 -4.82 -13.10
N PRO A 277 7.90 -4.57 -14.15
CA PRO A 277 7.79 -5.28 -15.43
C PRO A 277 7.97 -6.79 -15.24
N ARG A 278 7.22 -7.60 -16.00
CA ARG A 278 7.35 -9.07 -15.98
C ARG A 278 7.40 -9.65 -17.38
N SER A 279 8.11 -10.76 -17.54
CA SER A 279 8.15 -11.48 -18.81
C SER A 279 6.93 -12.40 -18.94
N THR A 280 6.16 -12.27 -20.02
CA THR A 280 5.00 -13.15 -20.28
C THR A 280 4.99 -13.63 -21.74
N PRO A 281 4.45 -14.83 -22.01
CA PRO A 281 4.41 -15.38 -23.37
C PRO A 281 3.70 -14.48 -24.39
N ASN A 282 2.67 -13.74 -23.95
CA ASN A 282 1.81 -12.95 -24.85
C ASN A 282 2.33 -11.53 -25.09
N TRP A 283 3.05 -10.94 -24.13
CA TRP A 283 3.49 -9.54 -24.19
C TRP A 283 4.99 -9.39 -24.44
N GLY A 284 5.78 -10.46 -24.29
CA GLY A 284 7.21 -10.34 -24.11
C GLY A 284 7.49 -9.69 -22.77
N THR A 285 7.52 -8.36 -22.70
CA THR A 285 7.58 -7.59 -21.45
C THR A 285 6.22 -6.94 -21.18
N GLU A 286 5.51 -7.44 -20.18
CA GLU A 286 4.26 -6.87 -19.69
C GLU A 286 4.51 -5.86 -18.58
N ILE A 287 3.90 -4.69 -18.70
CA ILE A 287 3.94 -3.61 -17.73
C ILE A 287 2.50 -3.28 -17.33
N ARG A 288 2.21 -3.29 -16.03
CA ARG A 288 0.84 -3.17 -15.51
C ARG A 288 0.67 -1.86 -14.77
N MET A 289 -0.37 -1.10 -15.10
CA MET A 289 -0.73 0.13 -14.39
C MET A 289 -1.64 -0.17 -13.20
N GLY A 290 -1.31 0.37 -12.03
CA GLY A 290 -2.15 0.34 -10.82
C GLY A 290 -1.33 0.45 -9.53
N PRO A 291 -1.97 0.51 -8.35
CA PRO A 291 -3.40 0.69 -8.11
C PRO A 291 -3.87 2.15 -8.26
N GLY A 292 -2.96 3.09 -8.52
CA GLY A 292 -3.26 4.52 -8.61
C GLY A 292 -4.05 4.90 -9.88
N LYS A 293 -4.72 6.07 -9.83
CA LYS A 293 -5.45 6.65 -10.97
C LYS A 293 -4.55 7.22 -12.06
N VAL A 294 -3.28 7.47 -11.73
CA VAL A 294 -2.34 8.10 -12.63
C VAL A 294 -1.05 7.31 -12.63
N ALA A 295 -0.61 6.95 -13.82
CA ALA A 295 0.72 6.44 -14.06
C ALA A 295 1.52 7.44 -14.88
N SER A 296 2.84 7.41 -14.75
CA SER A 296 3.69 8.35 -15.46
C SER A 296 4.93 7.69 -16.04
N VAL A 297 5.33 8.14 -17.22
CA VAL A 297 6.52 7.68 -17.93
C VAL A 297 7.35 8.89 -18.36
N ALA A 298 8.65 8.86 -18.08
CA ALA A 298 9.58 9.80 -18.66
C ALA A 298 9.96 9.32 -20.06
N TYR A 299 10.16 10.26 -20.98
CA TYR A 299 10.68 9.95 -22.31
C TYR A 299 11.82 10.89 -22.67
N ARG A 300 12.74 10.36 -23.48
CA ARG A 300 13.74 11.10 -24.25
C ARG A 300 13.71 10.56 -25.67
N ARG A 301 13.63 11.42 -26.67
CA ARG A 301 13.46 11.05 -28.08
C ARG A 301 14.45 11.80 -28.95
N ASN A 302 14.70 11.26 -30.14
CA ASN A 302 15.38 11.99 -31.20
C ASN A 302 14.41 12.87 -32.00
N ASP A 303 14.91 13.67 -32.94
CA ASP A 303 14.11 14.64 -33.69
C ASP A 303 13.10 14.00 -34.65
N THR A 304 13.31 12.75 -35.06
CA THR A 304 12.43 12.07 -36.03
C THR A 304 11.25 11.39 -35.35
N GLN A 305 11.38 11.07 -34.07
CA GLN A 305 10.35 10.40 -33.27
C GLN A 305 9.32 11.41 -32.78
N LYS A 306 8.06 11.26 -33.19
CA LYS A 306 6.97 12.19 -32.87
C LYS A 306 5.95 11.63 -31.89
N CYS A 307 5.86 10.31 -31.78
CA CYS A 307 4.85 9.65 -30.96
C CYS A 307 5.47 8.55 -30.10
N ILE A 308 4.78 8.21 -29.02
CA ILE A 308 4.98 6.96 -28.28
C ILE A 308 3.83 6.02 -28.67
N THR A 309 4.17 4.80 -29.06
CA THR A 309 3.21 3.75 -29.38
C THR A 309 3.39 2.56 -28.46
N PHE A 310 2.29 1.92 -28.08
CA PHE A 310 2.29 0.70 -27.27
C PHE A 310 0.99 -0.07 -27.44
N LYS A 311 0.99 -1.35 -27.06
CA LYS A 311 -0.21 -2.16 -26.94
C LYS A 311 -0.78 -2.04 -25.54
N ALA A 312 -2.09 -2.02 -25.41
CA ALA A 312 -2.79 -1.99 -24.13
C ALA A 312 -3.97 -2.96 -24.12
N ALA A 313 -4.15 -3.67 -23.02
CA ALA A 313 -5.36 -4.41 -22.69
C ALA A 313 -5.99 -3.75 -21.48
N PHE A 314 -7.14 -3.11 -21.69
CA PHE A 314 -7.86 -2.43 -20.64
C PHE A 314 -8.64 -3.42 -19.80
N ILE A 315 -8.48 -3.32 -18.49
CA ILE A 315 -9.04 -4.26 -17.52
C ILE A 315 -10.23 -3.58 -16.82
N ALA A 316 -11.13 -4.39 -16.29
CA ALA A 316 -12.24 -3.95 -15.45
C ALA A 316 -13.19 -2.92 -16.09
N GLY A 317 -13.49 -3.11 -17.38
CA GLY A 317 -14.50 -2.32 -18.09
C GLY A 317 -14.08 -0.90 -18.44
N ILE A 318 -12.79 -0.56 -18.30
CA ILE A 318 -12.26 0.71 -18.76
C ILE A 318 -12.25 0.69 -20.29
N ALA A 319 -12.96 1.64 -20.90
CA ALA A 319 -12.88 1.86 -22.33
C ALA A 319 -11.55 2.55 -22.65
N ALA A 320 -10.87 2.16 -23.73
CA ALA A 320 -9.59 2.74 -24.13
C ALA A 320 -9.66 4.26 -24.28
N GLU A 321 -10.79 4.74 -24.80
CA GLU A 321 -11.10 6.13 -25.08
C GLU A 321 -11.31 6.97 -23.81
N SER A 322 -11.56 6.32 -22.67
CA SER A 322 -11.74 6.99 -21.38
C SER A 322 -10.41 7.35 -20.71
N VAL A 323 -9.30 6.78 -21.17
CA VAL A 323 -7.97 7.07 -20.64
C VAL A 323 -7.45 8.38 -21.24
N THR A 324 -7.05 9.28 -20.35
CA THR A 324 -6.55 10.60 -20.71
C THR A 324 -5.03 10.60 -20.63
N PHE A 325 -4.40 11.14 -21.68
CA PHE A 325 -2.95 11.28 -21.78
C PHE A 325 -2.61 12.76 -21.65
N ILE A 326 -1.67 13.08 -20.78
CA ILE A 326 -1.39 14.46 -20.33
C ILE A 326 0.11 14.69 -20.41
N ASP A 327 0.54 15.83 -20.93
CA ASP A 327 1.93 16.29 -20.80
C ASP A 327 2.17 16.71 -19.36
N GLY A 328 3.08 16.04 -18.66
CA GLY A 328 3.35 16.29 -17.26
C GLY A 328 4.01 17.65 -16.96
N HIS A 329 4.48 18.37 -17.99
CA HIS A 329 5.01 19.73 -17.81
C HIS A 329 3.94 20.82 -18.01
N SER A 330 3.22 20.82 -19.14
CA SER A 330 2.16 21.80 -19.41
C SER A 330 0.83 21.46 -18.74
N LEU A 331 0.63 20.20 -18.34
CA LEU A 331 -0.63 19.62 -17.87
C LEU A 331 -1.75 19.66 -18.92
N GLU A 332 -1.40 19.86 -20.19
CA GLU A 332 -2.34 19.82 -21.30
C GLU A 332 -2.58 18.38 -21.78
N ARG A 333 -3.80 18.14 -22.29
CA ARG A 333 -4.16 16.84 -22.88
C ARG A 333 -3.40 16.66 -24.20
N LEU A 334 -2.80 15.49 -24.37
CA LEU A 334 -2.12 15.10 -25.59
C LEU A 334 -3.07 14.44 -26.58
N ASP A 335 -2.76 14.59 -27.87
CA ASP A 335 -3.48 13.93 -28.95
C ASP A 335 -3.16 12.44 -28.98
N VAL A 336 -4.22 11.63 -29.04
CA VAL A 336 -4.13 10.17 -28.95
C VAL A 336 -4.93 9.53 -30.07
N LYS A 337 -4.35 8.56 -30.75
CA LYS A 337 -5.09 7.62 -31.59
C LYS A 337 -5.16 6.26 -30.92
N VAL A 338 -6.37 5.71 -30.91
CA VAL A 338 -6.65 4.35 -30.44
C VAL A 338 -7.06 3.52 -31.65
N GLN A 339 -6.29 2.49 -31.96
CA GLN A 339 -6.58 1.54 -33.01
C GLN A 339 -7.22 0.29 -32.38
N SER A 340 -8.40 -0.06 -32.87
CA SER A 340 -9.15 -1.24 -32.44
C SER A 340 -8.34 -2.53 -32.63
N GLY A 341 -8.38 -3.42 -31.65
CA GLY A 341 -7.70 -4.71 -31.64
C GLY A 341 -7.80 -5.34 -30.26
N ASP A 342 -7.30 -6.57 -30.12
CA ASP A 342 -7.12 -7.21 -28.82
C ASP A 342 -5.72 -7.85 -28.75
N PRO A 343 -4.74 -7.21 -28.09
CA PRO A 343 -4.84 -5.91 -27.39
C PRO A 343 -4.99 -4.70 -28.34
N VAL A 344 -5.53 -3.59 -27.85
CA VAL A 344 -5.63 -2.33 -28.62
C VAL A 344 -4.26 -1.68 -28.77
N ARG A 345 -4.04 -0.93 -29.86
CA ARG A 345 -2.81 -0.16 -30.06
C ARG A 345 -3.08 1.32 -29.82
N ILE A 346 -2.22 1.94 -29.03
CA ILE A 346 -2.32 3.36 -28.66
C ILE A 346 -1.12 4.09 -29.24
N SER A 347 -1.36 5.26 -29.82
CA SER A 347 -0.32 6.19 -30.28
C SER A 347 -0.58 7.57 -29.68
N VAL A 348 0.39 8.06 -28.90
CA VAL A 348 0.32 9.36 -28.21
C VAL A 348 1.29 10.33 -28.88
N SER A 349 0.78 11.46 -29.37
CA SER A 349 1.59 12.51 -29.98
C SER A 349 2.35 13.28 -28.90
N LEU A 350 3.65 13.51 -29.11
CA LEU A 350 4.49 14.24 -28.17
C LEU A 350 4.66 15.71 -28.59
N PRO A 351 4.80 16.65 -27.64
CA PRO A 351 5.04 18.06 -27.92
C PRO A 351 6.26 18.26 -28.84
N PRO A 352 6.13 18.90 -30.03
CA PRO A 352 7.17 18.94 -31.05
C PRO A 352 8.43 19.73 -30.63
N ASP A 353 8.30 20.63 -29.67
CA ASP A 353 9.32 21.53 -29.16
C ASP A 353 10.27 20.87 -28.14
N ARG A 354 9.99 19.65 -27.67
CA ARG A 354 10.75 19.01 -26.59
C ARG A 354 11.28 17.64 -26.97
N ARG A 355 12.56 17.42 -26.67
CA ARG A 355 13.22 16.11 -26.79
C ARG A 355 13.03 15.21 -25.58
N GLU A 356 12.72 15.78 -24.43
CA GLU A 356 12.45 15.04 -23.20
C GLU A 356 11.22 15.59 -22.49
N GLY A 357 10.54 14.73 -21.74
CA GLY A 357 9.32 15.12 -21.05
C GLY A 357 8.73 14.00 -20.20
N LEU A 358 7.56 14.29 -19.67
CA LEU A 358 6.78 13.42 -18.80
C LEU A 358 5.44 13.16 -19.48
N LEU A 359 5.12 11.90 -19.74
CA LEU A 359 3.78 11.50 -20.19
C LEU A 359 3.03 10.92 -19.00
N MET A 360 1.90 11.54 -18.65
CA MET A 360 1.00 11.05 -17.61
C MET A 360 -0.21 10.36 -18.26
N MET A 361 -0.58 9.21 -17.72
CA MET A 361 -1.73 8.40 -18.10
C MET A 361 -2.71 8.40 -16.95
N ALA A 362 -3.84 9.08 -17.14
CA ALA A 362 -4.92 9.16 -16.16
C ALA A 362 -6.09 8.30 -16.62
N VAL A 363 -6.45 7.32 -15.80
CA VAL A 363 -7.66 6.53 -16.00
C VAL A 363 -8.85 7.24 -15.33
N PRO A 364 -10.10 7.05 -15.81
CA PRO A 364 -11.28 7.63 -15.17
C PRO A 364 -11.39 7.16 -13.71
N GLU A 365 -12.33 7.73 -12.95
CA GLU A 365 -12.56 7.26 -11.58
C GLU A 365 -13.06 5.81 -11.59
N ILE A 366 -12.09 4.91 -11.46
CA ILE A 366 -12.31 3.52 -11.24
C ILE A 366 -12.49 3.38 -9.73
N TYR A 367 -13.69 3.00 -9.28
CA TYR A 367 -13.89 2.61 -7.89
C TYR A 367 -12.81 1.59 -7.49
N PRO A 368 -12.34 1.56 -6.22
CA PRO A 368 -11.31 0.62 -5.71
C PRO A 368 -11.68 -0.88 -5.82
N LEU A 369 -12.69 -1.21 -6.62
CA LEU A 369 -13.33 -2.50 -6.86
C LEU A 369 -12.97 -3.13 -8.20
N CYS A 370 -11.97 -2.61 -8.89
CA CYS A 370 -11.53 -3.25 -10.13
C CYS A 370 -10.72 -4.52 -9.85
N MET A 371 -11.55 -5.56 -9.74
CA MET A 371 -11.45 -6.91 -10.26
C MET A 371 -10.03 -7.46 -10.37
N TYR A 372 -9.76 -8.45 -9.52
CA TYR A 372 -9.02 -9.63 -9.92
C TYR A 372 -9.53 -10.04 -11.31
N SER A 373 -8.68 -9.94 -12.33
CA SER A 373 -9.00 -10.68 -13.55
C SER A 373 -8.75 -12.16 -13.23
N ASN A 374 -9.73 -13.01 -13.52
CA ASN A 374 -9.61 -14.46 -13.32
C ASN A 374 -8.49 -15.07 -14.18
N ASP A 375 -7.97 -14.34 -15.15
CA ASP A 375 -6.87 -14.76 -16.03
C ASP A 375 -5.49 -14.47 -15.40
N TYR A 376 -5.44 -13.70 -14.31
CA TYR A 376 -4.20 -13.41 -13.59
C TYR A 376 -4.26 -14.03 -12.20
N SER A 377 -3.32 -14.95 -11.92
CA SER A 377 -3.13 -15.57 -10.61
C SER A 377 -2.75 -14.59 -9.50
N ASP A 378 -2.44 -13.35 -9.86
CA ASP A 378 -1.85 -12.36 -8.99
C ASP A 378 -2.96 -11.42 -8.50
N ASN A 379 -3.01 -11.19 -7.19
CA ASN A 379 -4.00 -10.35 -6.51
C ASN A 379 -3.86 -8.84 -6.81
N ASP A 380 -3.24 -8.48 -7.93
CA ASP A 380 -2.86 -7.12 -8.29
C ASP A 380 -4.06 -6.33 -8.83
N ARG A 381 -4.16 -5.05 -8.43
CA ARG A 381 -5.22 -4.13 -8.86
C ARG A 381 -4.77 -3.39 -10.10
N VAL A 382 -5.10 -3.92 -11.27
CA VAL A 382 -4.59 -3.42 -12.54
C VAL A 382 -5.69 -2.70 -13.31
N ALA A 383 -5.42 -1.46 -13.73
CA ALA A 383 -6.32 -0.71 -14.62
C ALA A 383 -6.14 -1.16 -16.07
N PHE A 384 -4.89 -1.30 -16.53
CA PHE A 384 -4.59 -1.91 -17.82
C PHE A 384 -3.18 -2.49 -17.86
N SER A 385 -3.01 -3.52 -18.67
CA SER A 385 -1.71 -4.12 -19.01
C SER A 385 -1.20 -3.52 -20.32
N THR A 386 0.10 -3.31 -20.44
CA THR A 386 0.75 -2.78 -21.63
C THR A 386 2.00 -3.54 -22.01
N GLY A 387 2.43 -3.37 -23.25
CA GLY A 387 3.72 -3.84 -23.76
C GLY A 387 4.00 -3.29 -25.15
N ASP A 388 5.10 -3.73 -25.77
CA ASP A 388 5.52 -3.29 -27.12
C ASP A 388 5.68 -1.76 -27.22
N TRP A 389 6.28 -1.16 -26.18
CA TRP A 389 6.53 0.28 -26.11
C TRP A 389 7.63 0.69 -27.09
N ARG A 390 7.31 1.63 -27.97
CA ARG A 390 8.24 2.13 -28.98
C ARG A 390 7.95 3.56 -29.40
N PHE A 391 8.98 4.34 -29.70
CA PHE A 391 8.83 5.57 -30.46
C PHE A 391 8.49 5.32 -31.93
N SER A 392 7.68 6.19 -32.53
CA SER A 392 7.39 6.20 -33.97
C SER A 392 7.54 7.61 -34.55
N SER A 393 7.78 7.72 -35.87
CA SER A 393 7.94 9.00 -36.58
C SER A 393 6.62 9.71 -36.90
N GLY A 394 5.50 9.01 -36.74
CA GLY A 394 4.15 9.50 -37.00
C GLY A 394 3.11 8.67 -36.26
N VAL A 395 1.87 9.16 -36.28
CA VAL A 395 0.75 8.51 -35.61
C VAL A 395 0.23 7.39 -36.51
N GLU A 396 0.64 6.15 -36.24
CA GLU A 396 0.20 4.91 -36.92
C GLU A 396 -1.32 4.70 -36.80
#